data_AF-A0A956QTS3-F1
#
_entry.id   AF-A0A956QTS3-F1
#
_cell.length_a   1.000
_cell.length_b   1.000
_cell.length_c   1.000
_cell.angle_alpha   90.00
_cell.angle_beta   90.00
_cell.angle_gamma   90.00
#
_symmetry.space_group_name_H-M   'P 1'
#
loop_
_entity.id
_entity.type
_entity.pdbx_description
1 polymer ?
#
loop_
_entity_poly.entity_id
_entity_poly.type
_entity_poly.pdbx_seq_one_letter_code
_entity_poly.pdbx_strand_id
1 'polypeptide(L)'
;MTSTQKNTALKKRKGMAIKGLKAYIKALEIAEGNRQSRARYRYEISQDGESARIFTAADGVTVEGTQRSLADWASIGAPARLALIALRYTKDKLDRPGEPVFYTLNVITGEASITRQGELVSTDETGSTLPASTTAWAELGKAIERREFESLRAAKEYRNESAIGIVESNMIRWGIIRAPRSSTTQ
;
A
#
# COMPACT_ATOMS: atom_id res chain seq x y z
N MET A 1 21.23 -21.04 -7.27
CA MET A 1 19.96 -20.77 -6.54
C MET A 1 19.23 -22.09 -6.32
N THR A 2 18.96 -22.46 -5.07
CA THR A 2 18.21 -23.67 -4.72
C THR A 2 16.73 -23.54 -5.08
N SER A 3 16.00 -24.66 -5.23
CA SER A 3 14.56 -24.67 -5.53
C SER A 3 13.73 -23.86 -4.52
N THR A 4 14.11 -23.91 -3.24
CA THR A 4 13.51 -23.14 -2.14
C THR A 4 13.70 -21.63 -2.31
N GLN A 5 14.89 -21.17 -2.72
CA GLN A 5 15.17 -19.76 -2.97
C GLN A 5 14.37 -19.21 -4.15
N LYS A 6 14.24 -19.98 -5.24
CA LYS A 6 13.41 -19.63 -6.40
C LYS A 6 11.94 -19.46 -6.01
N ASN A 7 11.41 -20.35 -5.18
CA ASN A 7 10.02 -20.32 -4.73
C ASN A 7 9.73 -19.10 -3.83
N THR A 8 10.63 -18.74 -2.92
CA THR A 8 10.49 -17.55 -2.07
C THR A 8 10.54 -16.25 -2.87
N ALA A 9 11.47 -16.12 -3.83
CA ALA A 9 11.56 -14.94 -4.69
C ALA A 9 10.29 -14.76 -5.54
N LEU A 10 9.74 -15.85 -6.08
CA LEU A 10 8.48 -15.84 -6.83
C LEU A 10 7.29 -15.41 -5.96
N LYS A 11 7.17 -15.95 -4.74
CA LYS A 11 6.12 -15.54 -3.78
C LYS A 11 6.20 -14.05 -3.45
N LYS A 12 7.42 -13.52 -3.21
CA LYS A 12 7.64 -12.10 -2.96
C LYS A 12 7.23 -11.25 -4.16
N ARG A 13 7.62 -11.65 -5.38
CA ARG A 13 7.23 -10.96 -6.62
C ARG A 13 5.73 -10.95 -6.83
N LYS A 14 5.05 -12.09 -6.69
CA LYS A 14 3.58 -12.19 -6.75
C LYS A 14 2.91 -11.26 -5.72
N GLY A 15 3.43 -11.24 -4.49
CA GLY A 15 2.95 -10.34 -3.43
C GLY A 15 3.04 -8.87 -3.82
N MET A 16 4.16 -8.44 -4.40
CA MET A 16 4.35 -7.06 -4.86
C MET A 16 3.48 -6.75 -6.09
N ALA A 17 3.38 -7.68 -7.04
CA ALA A 17 2.51 -7.51 -8.20
C ALA A 17 1.05 -7.30 -7.80
N ILE A 18 0.54 -8.06 -6.83
CA ILE A 18 -0.81 -7.87 -6.28
C ILE A 18 -0.98 -6.47 -5.68
N LYS A 19 0.06 -5.91 -5.03
CA LYS A 19 0.02 -4.53 -4.53
C LYS A 19 -0.08 -3.53 -5.68
N GLY A 20 0.69 -3.74 -6.75
CA GLY A 20 0.63 -2.91 -7.95
C GLY A 20 -0.75 -2.94 -8.61
N LEU A 21 -1.28 -4.14 -8.85
CA LEU A 21 -2.62 -4.37 -9.42
C LEU A 21 -3.71 -3.67 -8.60
N LYS A 22 -3.71 -3.83 -7.27
CA LYS A 22 -4.69 -3.19 -6.39
C LYS A 22 -4.58 -1.67 -6.38
N ALA A 23 -3.37 -1.13 -6.37
CA ALA A 23 -3.16 0.32 -6.43
C ALA A 23 -3.61 0.89 -7.79
N TYR A 24 -3.35 0.18 -8.88
CA TYR A 24 -3.75 0.60 -10.23
C TYR A 24 -5.27 0.54 -10.43
N ILE A 25 -5.93 -0.53 -9.95
CA ILE A 25 -7.41 -0.58 -9.89
C ILE A 25 -7.94 0.63 -9.13
N LYS A 26 -7.31 0.97 -8.00
CA LYS A 26 -7.77 2.12 -7.23
C LYS A 26 -7.58 3.44 -7.97
N ALA A 27 -6.48 3.60 -8.70
CA ALA A 27 -6.23 4.75 -9.55
C ALA A 27 -7.27 4.87 -10.68
N LEU A 28 -7.65 3.76 -11.32
CA LEU A 28 -8.75 3.74 -12.30
C LEU A 28 -10.07 4.20 -11.68
N GLU A 29 -10.44 3.66 -10.51
CA GLU A 29 -11.66 4.08 -9.81
C GLU A 29 -11.65 5.58 -9.47
N ILE A 30 -10.51 6.12 -9.05
CA ILE A 30 -10.36 7.54 -8.72
C ILE A 30 -10.52 8.40 -9.99
N ALA A 31 -9.95 7.98 -11.12
CA ALA A 31 -10.12 8.68 -12.40
C ALA A 31 -11.59 8.76 -12.83
N GLU A 32 -12.42 7.81 -12.40
CA GLU A 32 -13.88 7.80 -12.60
C GLU A 32 -14.65 8.54 -11.49
N GLY A 33 -13.98 9.25 -10.59
CA GLY A 33 -14.59 9.96 -9.47
C GLY A 33 -14.98 9.06 -8.28
N ASN A 34 -14.64 7.77 -8.30
CA ASN A 34 -15.02 6.80 -7.26
C ASN A 34 -13.98 6.72 -6.13
N ARG A 35 -14.25 7.43 -5.03
CA ARG A 35 -13.45 7.34 -3.80
C ARG A 35 -13.61 6.01 -3.06
N GLN A 36 -14.78 5.38 -3.15
CA GLN A 36 -15.02 4.02 -2.65
C GLN A 36 -14.98 3.01 -3.79
N SER A 37 -14.55 1.77 -3.50
CA SER A 37 -14.48 0.77 -4.55
C SER A 37 -15.87 0.36 -5.01
N ARG A 38 -16.09 0.41 -6.32
CA ARG A 38 -17.33 -0.06 -6.98
C ARG A 38 -17.20 -1.50 -7.47
N ALA A 39 -16.07 -2.15 -7.20
CA ALA A 39 -15.75 -3.50 -7.68
C ALA A 39 -15.85 -3.68 -9.21
N ARG A 40 -15.78 -2.58 -9.97
CA ARG A 40 -15.85 -2.58 -11.44
C ARG A 40 -14.66 -3.28 -12.08
N TYR A 41 -13.48 -3.14 -11.48
CA TYR A 41 -12.26 -3.74 -11.98
C TYR A 41 -11.80 -4.89 -11.10
N ARG A 42 -11.34 -5.95 -11.74
CA ARG A 42 -10.69 -7.12 -11.13
C ARG A 42 -9.33 -7.32 -11.78
N TYR A 43 -8.49 -8.13 -11.14
CA TYR A 43 -7.25 -8.55 -11.74
C TYR A 43 -7.19 -10.07 -11.84
N GLU A 44 -6.44 -10.53 -12.82
CA GLU A 44 -6.11 -11.94 -13.02
C GLU A 44 -4.60 -12.05 -13.17
N ILE A 45 -4.01 -13.04 -12.49
CA ILE A 45 -2.62 -13.44 -12.70
C ILE A 45 -2.67 -14.73 -13.50
N SER A 46 -1.90 -14.82 -14.59
CA SER A 46 -1.86 -16.00 -15.43
C SER A 46 -1.47 -17.25 -14.64
N GLN A 47 -1.89 -18.43 -15.10
CA GLN A 47 -1.67 -19.68 -14.39
C GLN A 47 -0.18 -20.02 -14.24
N ASP A 48 0.61 -19.74 -15.28
CA ASP A 48 2.07 -19.80 -15.27
C ASP A 48 2.72 -18.79 -14.30
N GLY A 49 1.98 -17.76 -13.90
CA GLY A 49 2.46 -16.67 -13.06
C GLY A 49 3.51 -15.80 -13.75
N GLU A 50 3.48 -15.66 -15.06
CA GLU A 50 4.38 -14.77 -15.80
C GLU A 50 3.80 -13.38 -16.00
N SER A 51 2.48 -13.28 -16.14
CA SER A 51 1.77 -12.04 -16.47
C SER A 51 0.56 -11.81 -15.57
N ALA A 52 0.04 -10.59 -15.62
CA ALA A 52 -1.25 -10.26 -15.04
C ALA A 52 -1.92 -9.14 -15.83
N ARG A 53 -3.24 -9.09 -15.75
CA ARG A 53 -4.10 -8.10 -16.40
C ARG A 53 -5.14 -7.55 -15.45
N ILE A 54 -5.66 -6.36 -15.75
CA ILE A 54 -6.87 -5.81 -15.13
C ILE A 54 -8.01 -5.94 -16.13
N PHE A 55 -9.18 -6.33 -15.67
CA PHE A 55 -10.34 -6.52 -16.50
C PHE A 55 -11.61 -5.95 -15.85
N THR A 56 -12.58 -5.59 -16.66
CA THR A 56 -13.91 -5.14 -16.22
C THR A 56 -14.73 -6.34 -15.77
N ALA A 57 -15.28 -6.26 -14.56
CA ALA A 57 -16.01 -7.36 -13.92
C ALA A 57 -17.31 -7.73 -14.65
N ALA A 58 -17.89 -6.80 -15.41
CA ALA A 58 -19.17 -6.98 -16.09
C ALA A 58 -19.06 -7.88 -17.34
N ASP A 59 -17.98 -7.75 -18.11
CA ASP A 59 -17.82 -8.36 -19.43
C ASP A 59 -16.50 -9.14 -19.60
N GLY A 60 -15.61 -9.10 -18.60
CA GLY A 60 -14.33 -9.80 -18.65
C GLY A 60 -13.26 -9.14 -19.54
N VAL A 61 -13.57 -7.99 -20.15
CA VAL A 61 -12.70 -7.32 -21.11
C VAL A 61 -11.47 -6.75 -20.42
N THR A 62 -10.30 -7.00 -21.00
CA THR A 62 -9.04 -6.45 -20.50
C THR A 62 -9.03 -4.94 -20.67
N VAL A 63 -8.72 -4.22 -19.58
CA VAL A 63 -8.52 -2.77 -19.63
C VAL A 63 -7.25 -2.48 -20.42
N GLU A 64 -7.35 -1.57 -21.38
CA GLU A 64 -6.25 -1.22 -22.30
C GLU A 64 -4.95 -0.88 -21.55
N GLY A 65 -3.83 -1.40 -22.04
CA GLY A 65 -2.50 -1.17 -21.45
C GLY A 65 -2.25 -1.86 -20.11
N THR A 66 -3.18 -2.67 -19.58
CA THR A 66 -3.01 -3.31 -18.26
C THR A 66 -2.49 -4.75 -18.31
N GLN A 67 -2.45 -5.40 -19.47
CA GLN A 67 -1.79 -6.70 -19.59
C GLN A 67 -0.28 -6.52 -19.68
N ARG A 68 0.45 -7.02 -18.67
CA ARG A 68 1.91 -6.87 -18.55
C ARG A 68 2.52 -7.96 -17.68
N SER A 69 3.85 -8.00 -17.59
CA SER A 69 4.55 -9.01 -16.80
C SER A 69 4.29 -8.84 -15.30
N LEU A 70 4.44 -9.91 -14.52
CA LEU A 70 4.44 -9.82 -13.06
C LEU A 70 5.57 -8.93 -12.52
N ALA A 71 6.70 -8.84 -13.24
CA ALA A 71 7.82 -7.99 -12.85
C ALA A 71 7.43 -6.51 -12.93
N ASP A 72 6.72 -6.11 -13.99
CA ASP A 72 6.22 -4.74 -14.16
C ASP A 72 5.17 -4.39 -13.12
N TRP A 73 4.29 -5.33 -12.80
CA TRP A 73 3.34 -5.12 -11.71
C TRP A 73 4.03 -4.99 -10.35
N ALA A 74 5.10 -5.76 -10.13
CA ALA A 74 5.88 -5.68 -8.90
C ALA A 74 6.65 -4.37 -8.77
N SER A 75 7.16 -3.81 -9.88
CA SER A 75 7.86 -2.52 -9.88
C SER A 75 6.94 -1.34 -9.55
N ILE A 76 5.64 -1.44 -9.87
CA ILE A 76 4.60 -0.50 -9.40
C ILE A 76 4.26 -0.76 -7.93
N GLY A 77 4.09 -2.03 -7.55
CA GLY A 77 3.57 -2.39 -6.24
C GLY A 77 4.50 -2.10 -5.07
N ALA A 78 5.82 -2.21 -5.28
CA ALA A 78 6.80 -1.92 -4.25
C ALA A 78 6.76 -0.45 -3.77
N PRO A 79 6.91 0.57 -4.65
CA PRO A 79 6.79 1.96 -4.24
C PRO A 79 5.36 2.30 -3.77
N ALA A 80 4.32 1.76 -4.41
CA ALA A 80 2.93 2.00 -3.97
C ALA A 80 2.68 1.53 -2.54
N ARG A 81 3.24 0.37 -2.14
CA ARG A 81 3.14 -0.11 -0.75
C ARG A 81 3.81 0.86 0.23
N LEU A 82 5.03 1.30 -0.09
CA LEU A 82 5.77 2.21 0.78
C LEU A 82 5.08 3.58 0.87
N ALA A 83 4.59 4.12 -0.25
CA ALA A 83 3.81 5.35 -0.25
C ALA A 83 2.56 5.23 0.63
N LEU A 84 1.82 4.11 0.56
CA LEU A 84 0.66 3.86 1.44
C LEU A 84 1.03 3.83 2.93
N ILE A 85 2.19 3.28 3.29
CA ILE A 85 2.65 3.28 4.69
C ILE A 85 2.78 4.72 5.18
N ALA A 86 3.48 5.57 4.42
CA ALA A 86 3.66 6.97 4.80
C ALA A 86 2.35 7.77 4.79
N LEU A 87 1.50 7.61 3.77
CA LEU A 87 0.21 8.29 3.71
C LEU A 87 -0.68 7.93 4.90
N ARG A 88 -0.70 6.65 5.32
CA ARG A 88 -1.47 6.20 6.49
C ARG A 88 -0.88 6.69 7.80
N TYR A 89 0.44 6.62 7.94
CA TYR A 89 1.14 7.16 9.09
C TYR A 89 0.84 8.65 9.26
N THR A 90 0.99 9.44 8.19
CA THR A 90 0.77 10.89 8.23
C THR A 90 -0.72 11.22 8.41
N LYS A 91 -1.63 10.46 7.81
CA LYS A 91 -3.08 10.57 8.08
C LYS A 91 -3.37 10.39 9.57
N ASP A 92 -2.85 9.35 10.21
CA ASP A 92 -3.06 9.10 11.64
C ASP A 92 -2.55 10.25 12.53
N LYS A 93 -1.50 10.98 12.08
CA LYS A 93 -0.97 12.16 12.77
C LYS A 93 -1.81 13.43 12.57
N LEU A 94 -2.38 13.58 11.38
CA LEU A 94 -3.14 14.77 10.99
C LEU A 94 -4.64 14.68 11.27
N ASP A 95 -5.17 13.48 11.45
CA ASP A 95 -6.58 13.23 11.75
C ASP A 95 -6.95 13.83 13.11
N ARG A 96 -8.03 14.62 13.12
CA ARG A 96 -8.60 15.22 14.32
C ARG A 96 -10.10 14.93 14.40
N PRO A 97 -10.67 14.80 15.60
CA PRO A 97 -12.13 14.71 15.75
C PRO A 97 -12.81 15.89 15.07
N GLY A 98 -13.78 15.62 14.18
CA GLY A 98 -14.52 16.63 13.42
C GLY A 98 -13.82 17.15 12.15
N GLU A 99 -12.53 16.85 11.95
CA GLU A 99 -11.75 17.33 10.80
C GLU A 99 -10.85 16.23 10.23
N PRO A 100 -11.44 15.19 9.61
CA PRO A 100 -10.68 14.07 9.06
C PRO A 100 -9.88 14.50 7.82
N VAL A 101 -8.73 13.87 7.63
CA VAL A 101 -7.96 13.99 6.40
C VAL A 101 -8.10 12.74 5.55
N PHE A 102 -8.00 12.91 4.24
CA PHE A 102 -8.08 11.83 3.25
C PHE A 102 -6.82 11.80 2.43
N TYR A 103 -6.28 10.62 2.18
CA TYR A 103 -5.16 10.46 1.27
C TYR A 103 -5.61 9.95 -0.10
N THR A 104 -4.88 10.35 -1.12
CA THR A 104 -4.99 9.85 -2.49
C THR A 104 -3.65 9.24 -2.90
N LEU A 105 -3.72 8.10 -3.60
CA LEU A 105 -2.56 7.48 -4.26
C LEU A 105 -2.99 7.11 -5.68
N ASN A 106 -2.45 7.81 -6.67
CA ASN A 106 -2.68 7.55 -8.08
C ASN A 106 -1.38 7.07 -8.72
N VAL A 107 -1.25 5.74 -8.85
CA VAL A 107 -0.06 5.13 -9.46
C VAL A 107 -0.01 5.29 -10.99
N ILE A 108 -1.10 5.73 -11.62
CA ILE A 108 -1.15 6.02 -13.05
C ILE A 108 -0.50 7.37 -13.34
N THR A 109 -0.87 8.43 -12.58
CA THR A 109 -0.26 9.76 -12.72
C THR A 109 1.03 9.92 -11.93
N GLY A 110 1.27 9.03 -10.96
CA GLY A 110 2.40 9.13 -10.02
C GLY A 110 2.12 10.08 -8.86
N GLU A 111 0.92 10.65 -8.75
CA GLU A 111 0.54 11.62 -7.72
C GLU A 111 0.12 10.94 -6.43
N ALA A 112 0.47 11.55 -5.30
CA ALA A 112 0.03 11.14 -3.99
C ALA A 112 -0.05 12.34 -3.05
N SER A 113 -1.14 12.45 -2.30
CA SER A 113 -1.43 13.65 -1.50
C SER A 113 -2.32 13.35 -0.32
N ILE A 114 -2.37 14.30 0.62
CA ILE A 114 -3.33 14.36 1.72
C ILE A 114 -4.20 15.59 1.51
N THR A 115 -5.49 15.45 1.76
CA THR A 115 -6.48 16.51 1.65
C THR A 115 -7.29 16.63 2.93
N ARG A 116 -7.71 17.85 3.25
CA ARG A 116 -8.59 18.17 4.37
C ARG A 116 -9.69 19.08 3.84
N GLN A 117 -10.95 18.67 4.03
CA GLN A 117 -12.11 19.39 3.48
C GLN A 117 -12.01 19.67 1.96
N GLY A 118 -11.29 18.83 1.22
CA GLY A 118 -11.07 18.99 -0.23
C GLY A 118 -9.83 19.82 -0.60
N GLU A 119 -9.20 20.49 0.36
CA GLU A 119 -7.99 21.27 0.15
C GLU A 119 -6.72 20.44 0.38
N LEU A 120 -5.67 20.72 -0.39
CA LEU A 120 -4.38 20.03 -0.27
C LEU A 120 -3.70 20.43 1.04
N VAL A 121 -3.31 19.43 1.84
CA VAL A 121 -2.45 19.65 3.00
C VAL A 121 -1.01 19.64 2.51
N SER A 122 -0.35 20.80 2.53
CA SER A 122 1.01 20.99 2.04
C SER A 122 2.08 20.85 3.12
N THR A 123 1.70 20.88 4.41
CA THR A 123 2.64 20.78 5.54
C THR A 123 2.15 19.83 6.63
N ASP A 124 3.08 19.22 7.36
CA ASP A 124 2.78 18.42 8.54
C ASP A 124 2.75 19.26 9.84
N GLU A 125 2.55 18.60 10.98
CA GLU A 125 2.50 19.22 12.31
C GLU A 125 3.81 19.94 12.73
N THR A 126 4.92 19.64 12.06
CA THR A 126 6.23 20.27 12.31
C THR A 126 6.50 21.46 11.37
N GLY A 127 5.59 21.75 10.44
CA GLY A 127 5.77 22.75 9.39
C GLY A 127 6.58 22.26 8.20
N SER A 128 6.88 20.95 8.13
CA SER A 128 7.64 20.37 7.02
C SER A 128 6.74 20.15 5.81
N THR A 129 7.23 20.47 4.61
CA THR A 129 6.47 20.29 3.36
C THR A 129 6.20 18.81 3.08
N LEU A 130 4.93 18.47 2.87
CA LEU A 130 4.49 17.15 2.47
C LEU A 130 4.76 16.91 0.97
N PRO A 131 5.17 15.70 0.58
CA PRO A 131 5.41 15.39 -0.83
C PRO A 131 4.10 15.30 -1.64
N ALA A 132 4.23 15.44 -2.95
CA ALA A 132 3.11 15.34 -3.91
C ALA A 132 3.21 14.11 -4.85
N SER A 133 4.31 13.34 -4.78
CA SER A 133 4.55 12.21 -5.67
C SER A 133 4.65 10.88 -4.92
N THR A 134 4.21 9.81 -5.57
CA THR A 134 4.27 8.43 -5.06
C THR A 134 5.70 8.05 -4.68
N THR A 135 6.69 8.45 -5.47
CA THR A 135 8.11 8.16 -5.20
C THR A 135 8.61 8.86 -3.94
N ALA A 136 8.29 10.14 -3.75
CA ALA A 136 8.70 10.86 -2.54
C ALA A 136 7.99 10.33 -1.29
N TRP A 137 6.69 10.01 -1.38
CA TRP A 137 5.97 9.31 -0.32
C TRP A 137 6.57 7.92 -0.02
N ALA A 138 7.05 7.20 -1.03
CA ALA A 138 7.68 5.90 -0.84
C ALA A 138 8.99 5.98 -0.05
N GLU A 139 9.82 7.00 -0.26
CA GLU A 139 11.04 7.20 0.54
C GLU A 139 10.73 7.51 2.01
N LEU A 140 9.72 8.33 2.28
CA LEU A 140 9.22 8.52 3.65
C LEU A 140 8.73 7.19 4.25
N GLY A 141 8.00 6.40 3.47
CA GLY A 141 7.45 5.11 3.91
C GLY A 141 8.52 4.09 4.27
N LYS A 142 9.64 4.10 3.54
CA LYS A 142 10.81 3.26 3.80
C LYS A 142 11.49 3.63 5.13
N ALA A 143 11.60 4.93 5.43
CA ALA A 143 12.13 5.40 6.71
C ALA A 143 11.23 4.99 7.88
N ILE A 144 9.91 5.17 7.73
CA ILE A 144 8.91 4.77 8.72
C ILE A 144 8.96 3.25 8.96
N GLU A 145 8.93 2.45 7.89
CA GLU A 145 8.99 0.99 7.99
C GLU A 145 10.23 0.52 8.74
N ARG A 146 11.41 1.08 8.43
CA ARG A 146 12.65 0.75 9.13
C ARG A 146 12.55 1.06 10.63
N ARG A 147 12.09 2.27 10.97
CA ARG A 147 11.93 2.71 12.36
C ARG A 147 11.02 1.75 13.15
N GLU A 148 9.89 1.35 12.59
CA GLU A 148 8.97 0.44 13.30
C GLU A 148 9.58 -0.95 13.54
N PHE A 149 10.34 -1.49 12.59
CA PHE A 149 11.07 -2.75 12.82
C PHE A 149 12.15 -2.61 13.89
N GLU A 150 12.85 -1.48 13.95
CA GLU A 150 13.83 -1.18 15.01
C GLU A 150 13.14 -1.07 16.37
N SER A 151 12.00 -0.36 16.46
CA SER A 151 11.19 -0.26 17.67
C SER A 151 10.66 -1.61 18.13
N LEU A 152 10.17 -2.45 17.20
CA LEU A 152 9.70 -3.81 17.52
C LEU A 152 10.84 -4.69 18.05
N ARG A 153 12.02 -4.61 17.43
CA ARG A 153 13.20 -5.36 17.88
C ARG A 153 13.59 -4.94 19.30
N ALA A 154 13.68 -3.65 19.57
CA ALA A 154 13.99 -3.13 20.89
C ALA A 154 12.94 -3.57 21.93
N ALA A 155 11.65 -3.44 21.63
CA ALA A 155 10.58 -3.87 22.54
C ALA A 155 10.68 -5.36 22.91
N LYS A 156 11.03 -6.22 21.93
CA LYS A 156 11.27 -7.65 22.15
C LYS A 156 12.52 -7.93 22.99
N GLU A 157 13.61 -7.21 22.75
CA GLU A 157 14.86 -7.32 23.49
C GLU A 157 14.67 -7.01 24.98
N TYR A 158 13.91 -5.96 25.30
CA TYR A 158 13.60 -5.57 26.68
C TYR A 158 12.36 -6.27 27.26
N ARG A 159 11.76 -7.23 26.55
CA ARG A 159 10.55 -7.98 26.97
C ARG A 159 9.39 -7.08 27.42
N ASN A 160 9.20 -5.96 26.74
CA ASN A 160 8.12 -5.02 27.04
C ASN A 160 6.87 -5.36 26.19
N GLU A 161 6.03 -6.26 26.71
CA GLU A 161 4.83 -6.75 26.01
C GLU A 161 3.86 -5.64 25.58
N SER A 162 3.73 -4.59 26.41
CA SER A 162 2.89 -3.42 26.08
C SER A 162 3.43 -2.69 24.85
N ALA A 163 4.74 -2.43 24.81
CA ALA A 163 5.38 -1.80 23.66
C ALA A 163 5.31 -2.68 22.40
N ILE A 164 5.47 -4.00 22.53
CA ILE A 164 5.28 -4.95 21.41
C ILE A 164 3.88 -4.81 20.83
N GLY A 165 2.85 -4.87 21.67
CA GLY A 165 1.45 -4.75 21.23
C GLY A 165 1.14 -3.43 20.54
N ILE A 166 1.66 -2.32 21.06
CA ILE A 166 1.48 -1.00 20.45
C ILE A 166 2.15 -0.92 19.07
N VAL A 167 3.41 -1.35 18.96
CA VAL A 167 4.16 -1.29 17.70
C VAL A 167 3.52 -2.22 16.66
N GLU A 168 3.16 -3.46 17.02
CA GLU A 168 2.52 -4.39 16.09
C GLU A 168 1.15 -3.87 15.62
N SER A 169 0.35 -3.27 16.51
CA SER A 169 -0.92 -2.62 16.15
C SER A 169 -0.73 -1.50 15.12
N ASN A 170 0.26 -0.63 15.34
CA ASN A 170 0.59 0.45 14.40
C ASN A 170 1.08 -0.11 13.04
N MET A 171 1.98 -1.10 13.07
CA MET A 171 2.49 -1.75 11.86
C MET A 171 1.37 -2.44 11.05
N ILE A 172 0.38 -3.05 11.71
CA ILE A 172 -0.80 -3.63 11.05
C ILE A 172 -1.64 -2.51 10.41
N ARG A 173 -1.95 -1.46 11.17
CA ARG A 173 -2.78 -0.33 10.71
C ARG A 173 -2.19 0.35 9.47
N TRP A 174 -0.88 0.58 9.47
CA TRP A 174 -0.16 1.19 8.33
C TRP A 174 0.13 0.19 7.21
N GLY A 175 -0.11 -1.10 7.41
CA GLY A 175 0.05 -2.15 6.40
C GLY A 175 1.49 -2.60 6.18
N ILE A 176 2.35 -2.39 7.18
CA ILE A 176 3.74 -2.88 7.21
C ILE A 176 3.73 -4.40 7.37
N ILE A 177 3.04 -4.91 8.39
CA ILE A 177 2.85 -6.35 8.62
C ILE A 177 1.38 -6.75 8.37
N ARG A 178 1.14 -8.05 8.22
CA ARG A 178 -0.22 -8.58 8.12
C ARG A 178 -0.76 -8.81 9.52
N ALA A 179 -2.04 -8.48 9.73
CA ALA A 179 -2.75 -8.94 10.92
C ALA A 179 -2.67 -10.48 11.01
N PRO A 180 -2.57 -11.03 12.23
CA PRO A 180 -2.73 -12.47 12.41
C PRO A 180 -4.05 -12.91 11.80
N ARG A 181 -4.06 -14.06 11.13
CA ARG A 181 -5.33 -14.67 10.71
C ARG A 181 -6.08 -14.95 12.00
N SER A 182 -7.26 -14.35 12.18
CA SER A 182 -8.17 -14.80 13.23
C SER A 182 -8.29 -16.31 13.07
N SER A 183 -7.97 -17.07 14.12
CA SER A 183 -8.34 -18.48 14.18
C SER A 183 -9.86 -18.49 14.03
N THR A 184 -10.34 -18.82 12.82
CA THR A 184 -11.73 -19.14 12.63
C THR A 184 -11.97 -20.35 13.53
N THR A 185 -12.56 -20.10 14.69
CA THR A 185 -13.24 -21.14 15.46
C THR A 185 -14.32 -21.66 14.52
N GLN A 186 -14.05 -22.81 13.90
CA GLN A 186 -15.08 -23.68 13.35
C GLN A 186 -15.66 -24.50 14.48
#